data_AF-A0A4R6UPM3-F1
#
_entry.id   AF-A0A4R6UPM3-F1
#
_cell.length_a   1.000
_cell.length_b   1.000
_cell.length_c   1.000
_cell.angle_alpha   90.00
_cell.angle_beta   90.00
_cell.angle_gamma   90.00
#
_symmetry.space_group_name_H-M   'P 1'
#
loop_
_entity.id
_entity.type
_entity.pdbx_description
1 polymer ?
#
loop_
_entity_poly.entity_id
_entity_poly.type
_entity_poly.pdbx_seq_one_letter_code
_entity_poly.pdbx_strand_id
1 'polypeptide(L)'
;MASSTDCDAAREAMSAALDGEADAVELARVDAHLDGCAACRAWRRDAAAVTRRARTGVVVGGPDLVDRVVGAAPGPRVRWWGVSARVGLAAVGLAQAVLGLVGLLGATSHAAHTDDPLMVLGAGMAHAAHESAAWNLALGVAFVAGAVWCRHLAGLMPVLGAFIAVLAVLSGIDLVAGRVEPARVVSHLVVVAGFLLALAVVRTAPRHGAGPSPGARWRPRPTTRSAAPDGPGATTPTPWERESDVA
;
A
#
# COMPACT_ATOMS: atom_id res chain seq x y z
N MET A 1 28.18 -10.27 -29.79
CA MET A 1 26.96 -10.01 -30.58
C MET A 1 25.80 -10.64 -29.83
N ALA A 2 24.80 -9.85 -29.41
CA ALA A 2 23.64 -10.40 -28.71
C ALA A 2 22.79 -11.26 -29.66
N SER A 3 22.18 -12.32 -29.14
CA SER A 3 21.28 -13.17 -29.94
C SER A 3 19.97 -12.43 -30.22
N SER A 4 19.22 -12.85 -31.25
CA SER A 4 17.90 -12.27 -31.54
C SER A 4 16.93 -12.44 -30.37
N THR A 5 16.95 -13.60 -29.73
CA THR A 5 16.10 -13.92 -28.56
C THR A 5 16.39 -13.02 -27.36
N ASP A 6 17.68 -12.71 -27.09
CA ASP A 6 18.03 -11.77 -26.01
C ASP A 6 17.55 -10.35 -26.32
N CYS A 7 17.56 -9.95 -27.59
CA CYS A 7 17.05 -8.65 -28.01
C CYS A 7 15.53 -8.58 -27.86
N ASP A 8 14.80 -9.65 -28.18
CA ASP A 8 13.34 -9.69 -28.05
C ASP A 8 12.92 -9.62 -26.58
N ALA A 9 13.55 -10.40 -25.71
CA ALA A 9 13.32 -10.35 -24.27
C ALA A 9 13.64 -8.96 -23.67
N ALA A 10 14.74 -8.33 -24.11
CA ALA A 10 15.08 -6.97 -23.67
C ALA A 10 14.04 -5.93 -24.15
N ARG A 11 13.50 -6.07 -25.36
CA ARG A 11 12.45 -5.17 -25.89
C ARG A 11 11.13 -5.34 -25.15
N GLU A 12 10.74 -6.57 -24.84
CA GLU A 12 9.55 -6.86 -24.04
C GLU A 12 9.65 -6.21 -22.66
N ALA A 13 10.75 -6.44 -21.94
CA ALA A 13 10.99 -5.81 -20.63
C ALA A 13 11.05 -4.28 -20.70
N MET A 14 11.66 -3.70 -21.74
CA MET A 14 11.64 -2.25 -21.95
C MET A 14 10.24 -1.71 -22.27
N SER A 15 9.38 -2.48 -22.95
CA SER A 15 7.98 -2.12 -23.19
C SER A 15 7.22 -2.10 -21.87
N ALA A 16 7.32 -3.16 -21.07
CA ALA A 16 6.73 -3.22 -19.73
C ALA A 16 7.21 -2.05 -18.86
N ALA A 17 8.49 -1.67 -18.96
CA ALA A 17 9.04 -0.51 -18.23
C ALA A 17 8.41 0.82 -18.66
N LEU A 18 8.07 1.01 -19.95
CA LEU A 18 7.37 2.20 -20.44
C LEU A 18 5.92 2.29 -19.91
N ASP A 19 5.30 1.15 -19.61
CA ASP A 19 3.97 1.04 -19.01
C ASP A 19 4.00 1.03 -17.47
N GLY A 20 5.20 0.99 -16.87
CA GLY A 20 5.39 0.96 -15.42
C GLY A 20 5.15 -0.42 -14.79
N GLU A 21 5.18 -1.47 -15.61
CA GLU A 21 4.88 -2.85 -15.22
C GLU A 21 6.14 -3.71 -15.01
N ALA A 22 7.32 -3.24 -15.42
CA ALA A 22 8.57 -3.98 -15.24
C ALA A 22 9.04 -4.02 -13.78
N ASP A 23 9.57 -5.17 -13.36
CA ASP A 23 10.18 -5.36 -12.05
C ASP A 23 11.69 -4.99 -12.02
N ALA A 24 12.28 -5.00 -10.82
CA ALA A 24 13.68 -4.62 -10.64
C ALA A 24 14.68 -5.60 -11.28
N VAL A 25 14.33 -6.88 -11.38
CA VAL A 25 15.18 -7.92 -11.98
C VAL A 25 15.19 -7.76 -13.49
N GLU A 26 14.03 -7.51 -14.09
CA GLU A 26 13.88 -7.23 -15.52
C GLU A 26 14.65 -5.98 -15.93
N LEU A 27 14.54 -4.90 -15.15
CA LEU A 27 15.28 -3.65 -15.39
C LEU A 27 16.79 -3.84 -15.35
N ALA A 28 17.30 -4.59 -14.36
CA ALA A 28 18.74 -4.88 -14.26
C ALA A 28 19.26 -5.66 -15.48
N ARG A 29 18.47 -6.61 -16.01
CA ARG A 29 18.84 -7.36 -17.24
C ARG A 29 18.84 -6.47 -18.47
N VAL A 30 17.86 -5.58 -18.58
CA VAL A 30 17.79 -4.58 -19.65
C VAL A 30 19.04 -3.70 -19.63
N ASP A 31 19.42 -3.16 -18.48
CA ASP A 31 20.59 -2.29 -18.37
C ASP A 31 21.87 -3.02 -18.80
N ALA A 32 22.09 -4.25 -18.34
CA ALA A 32 23.22 -5.07 -18.78
C ALA A 32 23.23 -5.33 -20.30
N HIS A 33 22.06 -5.59 -20.90
CA HIS A 33 21.95 -5.77 -22.35
C HIS A 33 22.26 -4.48 -23.12
N LEU A 34 21.83 -3.34 -22.58
CA LEU A 34 22.03 -2.03 -23.19
C LEU A 34 23.49 -1.57 -23.15
N ASP A 35 24.37 -2.16 -22.35
CA ASP A 35 25.81 -1.90 -22.43
C ASP A 35 26.39 -2.44 -23.74
N GLY A 36 25.94 -3.63 -24.16
CA GLY A 36 26.48 -4.33 -25.34
C GLY A 36 25.72 -4.11 -26.66
N CYS A 37 24.47 -3.65 -26.63
CA CYS A 37 23.60 -3.67 -27.82
C CYS A 37 23.17 -2.27 -28.31
N ALA A 38 23.83 -1.77 -29.35
CA ALA A 38 23.48 -0.49 -29.97
C ALA A 38 22.08 -0.47 -30.59
N ALA A 39 21.62 -1.58 -31.15
CA ALA A 39 20.29 -1.69 -31.75
C ALA A 39 19.17 -1.55 -30.70
N CYS A 40 19.31 -2.17 -29.52
CA CYS A 40 18.35 -2.02 -28.43
C CYS A 40 18.41 -0.63 -27.78
N ARG A 41 19.58 0.02 -27.75
CA ARG A 41 19.67 1.45 -27.35
C ARG A 41 18.93 2.38 -28.31
N ALA A 42 19.00 2.12 -29.62
CA ALA A 42 18.23 2.87 -30.61
C ALA A 42 16.73 2.62 -30.45
N TRP A 43 16.33 1.35 -30.39
CA TRP A 43 14.94 0.95 -30.18
C TRP A 43 14.34 1.59 -28.91
N ARG A 44 15.07 1.63 -27.79
CA ARG A 44 14.60 2.27 -26.54
C ARG A 44 14.29 3.75 -26.72
N ARG A 45 15.14 4.47 -27.45
CA ARG A 45 14.94 5.90 -27.74
C ARG A 45 13.72 6.11 -28.62
N ASP A 46 13.54 5.28 -29.65
CA ASP A 46 12.42 5.38 -30.58
C ASP A 46 11.10 5.03 -29.89
N ALA A 47 11.06 3.92 -29.15
CA ALA A 47 9.91 3.51 -28.35
C ALA A 47 9.52 4.60 -27.34
N ALA A 48 10.48 5.13 -26.57
CA ALA A 48 10.21 6.24 -25.65
C ALA A 48 9.71 7.50 -26.36
N ALA A 49 10.18 7.79 -27.58
CA ALA A 49 9.72 8.92 -28.36
C ALA A 49 8.28 8.74 -28.88
N VAL A 50 7.93 7.53 -29.33
CA VAL A 50 6.57 7.17 -29.74
C VAL A 50 5.62 7.21 -28.54
N THR A 51 5.97 6.55 -27.43
CA THR A 51 5.17 6.53 -26.20
C THR A 51 4.92 7.94 -25.68
N ARG A 52 5.95 8.81 -25.68
CA ARG A 52 5.77 10.22 -25.31
C ARG A 52 4.77 10.90 -26.24
N ARG A 53 4.95 10.84 -27.56
CA ARG A 53 4.05 11.49 -28.52
C ARG A 53 2.61 10.96 -28.40
N ALA A 54 2.44 9.67 -28.18
CA ALA A 54 1.13 9.05 -28.00
C ALA A 54 0.45 9.47 -26.69
N ARG A 55 1.22 9.67 -25.61
CA ARG A 55 0.70 10.10 -24.30
C ARG A 55 0.58 11.60 -24.15
N THR A 56 1.32 12.40 -24.92
CA THR A 56 1.27 13.86 -24.88
C THR A 56 0.36 14.39 -25.98
N GLY A 57 -0.79 14.92 -25.59
CA GLY A 57 -1.62 15.75 -26.47
C GLY A 57 -1.33 17.24 -26.24
N VAL A 58 -1.65 18.07 -27.24
CA VAL A 58 -1.74 19.53 -27.01
C VAL A 58 -2.85 19.75 -25.97
N VAL A 59 -2.50 20.37 -24.85
CA VAL A 59 -3.50 20.81 -23.87
C VAL A 59 -4.22 22.02 -24.46
N VAL A 60 -5.40 21.79 -25.03
CA VAL A 60 -6.23 22.86 -25.61
C VAL A 60 -7.22 23.34 -24.56
N GLY A 61 -6.82 24.32 -23.75
CA GLY A 61 -7.71 25.02 -22.81
C GLY A 61 -8.18 24.17 -21.62
N GLY A 62 -8.03 24.72 -20.42
CA GLY A 62 -8.44 24.11 -19.16
C GLY A 62 -8.47 25.19 -18.06
N PRO A 63 -9.14 24.97 -16.93
CA PRO A 63 -9.01 25.87 -15.80
C PRO A 63 -7.57 25.83 -15.31
N ASP A 64 -7.02 26.97 -14.92
CA ASP A 64 -5.76 26.95 -14.17
C ASP A 64 -6.01 26.29 -12.82
N LEU A 65 -5.48 25.07 -12.66
CA LEU A 65 -5.58 24.28 -11.45
C LEU A 65 -4.31 24.35 -10.61
N VAL A 66 -3.29 25.12 -11.01
CA VAL A 66 -1.99 25.14 -10.34
C VAL A 66 -2.16 25.47 -8.86
N ASP A 67 -2.80 26.59 -8.53
CA ASP A 67 -3.00 27.01 -7.14
C ASP A 67 -3.87 26.02 -6.35
N ARG A 68 -4.88 25.42 -7.00
CA ARG A 68 -5.75 24.43 -6.37
C ARG A 68 -5.01 23.13 -6.07
N VAL A 69 -4.18 22.66 -7.00
CA VAL A 69 -3.41 21.41 -6.85
C VAL A 69 -2.26 21.60 -5.87
N VAL A 70 -1.52 22.71 -5.97
CA VAL A 70 -0.45 23.06 -5.02
C VAL A 70 -1.04 23.29 -3.63
N GLY A 71 -2.19 23.96 -3.53
CA GLY A 71 -2.91 24.14 -2.26
C GLY A 71 -3.49 22.83 -1.68
N ALA A 72 -3.83 21.87 -2.53
CA ALA A 72 -4.30 20.55 -2.11
C ALA A 72 -3.16 19.56 -1.81
N ALA A 73 -1.90 19.90 -2.12
CA ALA A 73 -0.77 19.05 -1.81
C ALA A 73 -0.68 18.81 -0.29
N PRO A 74 -0.39 17.57 0.16
CA PRO A 74 -0.33 17.28 1.58
C PRO A 74 0.72 18.16 2.25
N GLY A 75 0.26 19.04 3.13
CA GLY A 75 1.12 19.95 3.87
C GLY A 75 2.14 19.20 4.74
N PRO A 76 3.17 19.89 5.27
CA PRO A 76 4.23 19.28 6.06
C PRO A 76 3.68 18.37 7.16
N ARG A 77 2.67 18.82 7.91
CA ARG A 77 2.06 18.02 9.00
C ARG A 77 1.59 16.64 8.56
N VAL A 78 0.91 16.51 7.42
CA VAL A 78 0.42 15.23 6.90
C VAL A 78 1.58 14.30 6.53
N ARG A 79 2.64 14.86 5.93
CA ARG A 79 3.86 14.11 5.60
C ARG A 79 4.57 13.59 6.85
N TRP A 80 4.72 14.45 7.86
CA TRP A 80 5.32 14.09 9.14
C TRP A 80 4.50 13.00 9.85
N TRP A 81 3.17 13.14 9.90
CA TRP A 81 2.29 12.11 10.46
C TRP A 81 2.41 10.77 9.73
N GLY A 82 2.51 10.77 8.40
CA GLY A 82 2.73 9.55 7.62
C GLY A 82 4.06 8.87 7.94
N VAL A 83 5.13 9.64 8.10
CA VAL A 83 6.45 9.11 8.52
C VAL A 83 6.39 8.55 9.94
N SER A 84 5.83 9.32 10.88
CA SER A 84 5.67 8.87 12.27
C SER A 84 4.83 7.60 12.38
N ALA A 85 3.75 7.48 11.59
CA ALA A 85 2.92 6.27 11.54
C ALA A 85 3.69 5.06 11.02
N ARG A 86 4.56 5.23 10.01
CA ARG A 86 5.41 4.14 9.49
C ARG A 86 6.46 3.70 10.50
N VAL A 87 7.12 4.65 11.16
CA VAL A 87 8.11 4.36 12.21
C VAL A 87 7.43 3.65 13.39
N GLY A 88 6.27 4.16 13.82
CA GLY A 88 5.46 3.52 14.86
C GLY A 88 5.03 2.11 14.47
N LEU A 89 4.56 1.91 13.23
CA LEU A 89 4.17 0.60 12.73
C LEU A 89 5.34 -0.39 12.72
N ALA A 90 6.52 0.06 12.29
CA ALA A 90 7.73 -0.75 12.31
C ALA A 90 8.15 -1.10 13.74
N ALA A 91 8.08 -0.15 14.69
CA ALA A 91 8.42 -0.39 16.08
C ALA A 91 7.45 -1.37 16.76
N VAL A 92 6.15 -1.19 16.56
CA VAL A 92 5.12 -2.12 17.06
C VAL A 92 5.28 -3.50 16.42
N GLY A 93 5.49 -3.55 15.11
CA GLY A 93 5.74 -4.80 14.38
C GLY A 93 6.97 -5.55 14.91
N LEU A 94 8.07 -4.83 15.17
CA LEU A 94 9.27 -5.41 15.74
C LEU A 94 9.03 -5.94 17.16
N ALA A 95 8.37 -5.16 18.02
CA ALA A 95 8.02 -5.60 19.37
C ALA A 95 7.14 -6.86 19.35
N GLN A 96 6.13 -6.90 18.48
CA GLN A 96 5.23 -8.04 18.34
C GLN A 96 5.95 -9.27 17.75
N ALA A 97 6.86 -9.07 16.80
CA ALA A 97 7.70 -10.14 16.26
C ALA A 97 8.62 -10.73 17.33
N VAL A 98 9.27 -9.88 18.14
CA VAL A 98 10.12 -10.32 19.26
C VAL A 98 9.29 -11.10 20.29
N LEU A 99 8.12 -10.61 20.69
CA LEU A 99 7.23 -11.32 21.61
C LEU A 99 6.79 -12.69 21.05
N GLY A 100 6.41 -12.74 19.77
CA GLY A 100 6.06 -13.98 19.09
C GLY A 100 7.23 -14.97 19.03
N LEU A 101 8.44 -14.48 18.71
CA LEU A 101 9.66 -15.30 18.67
C LEU A 101 10.03 -15.84 20.06
N VAL A 102 10.00 -15.01 21.10
CA VAL A 102 10.23 -15.44 22.49
C VAL A 102 9.20 -16.47 22.92
N GLY A 103 7.93 -16.27 22.58
CA GLY A 103 6.86 -17.24 22.85
C GLY A 103 7.09 -18.58 22.14
N LEU A 104 7.52 -18.54 20.88
CA LEU A 104 7.81 -19.74 20.10
C LEU A 104 9.00 -20.52 20.68
N LEU A 105 10.11 -19.84 21.01
CA LEU A 105 11.29 -20.46 21.62
C LEU A 105 11.04 -20.97 23.04
N GLY A 106 10.23 -20.25 23.83
CA GLY A 106 9.81 -20.68 25.15
C GLY A 106 8.95 -21.94 25.10
N ALA A 107 8.04 -22.03 24.12
CA ALA A 107 7.15 -23.17 24.01
C ALA A 107 7.83 -24.42 23.41
N THR A 108 8.89 -24.28 22.62
CA THR A 108 9.70 -25.43 22.14
C THR A 108 10.63 -25.98 23.21
N SER A 109 11.18 -25.13 24.07
CA SER A 109 12.05 -25.54 25.18
C SER A 109 11.30 -26.30 26.29
N HIS A 110 10.04 -25.95 26.58
CA HIS A 110 9.22 -26.69 27.55
C HIS A 110 8.79 -28.08 27.05
N ALA A 111 8.61 -28.26 25.74
CA ALA A 111 8.24 -29.55 25.15
C ALA A 111 9.38 -30.59 25.17
N ALA A 112 10.64 -30.15 25.31
CA ALA A 112 11.82 -31.01 25.29
C ALA A 112 12.17 -31.61 26.67
N HIS A 113 11.46 -31.22 27.74
CA HIS A 113 11.81 -31.55 29.13
C HIS A 113 10.75 -32.37 29.91
N THR A 114 9.69 -32.86 29.25
CA THR A 114 8.58 -33.55 29.94
C THR A 114 8.18 -34.87 29.27
N ASP A 115 8.58 -36.00 29.86
CA ASP A 115 8.19 -37.38 29.48
C ASP A 115 7.01 -37.90 30.35
N ASP A 116 5.88 -37.18 30.44
CA ASP A 116 4.75 -37.53 31.35
C ASP A 116 3.46 -37.95 30.59
N PRO A 117 2.80 -39.08 30.93
CA PRO A 117 1.58 -39.57 30.26
C PRO A 117 0.31 -38.68 30.31
N LEU A 118 0.31 -37.52 30.99
CA LEU A 118 -0.78 -36.52 30.90
C LEU A 118 -0.79 -35.71 29.56
N MET A 119 0.02 -36.15 28.59
CA MET A 119 0.42 -35.45 27.37
C MET A 119 -0.66 -35.16 26.33
N VAL A 120 -1.83 -35.80 26.32
CA VAL A 120 -2.83 -35.53 25.26
C VAL A 120 -3.49 -34.15 25.43
N LEU A 121 -3.84 -33.76 26.67
CA LEU A 121 -4.33 -32.42 26.98
C LEU A 121 -3.20 -31.37 26.93
N GLY A 122 -1.99 -31.75 27.35
CA GLY A 122 -0.80 -30.90 27.29
C GLY A 122 -0.33 -30.60 25.86
N ALA A 123 -0.39 -31.57 24.96
CA ALA A 123 -0.02 -31.42 23.55
C ALA A 123 -0.97 -30.46 22.83
N GLY A 124 -2.28 -30.51 23.11
CA GLY A 124 -3.25 -29.54 22.57
C GLY A 124 -2.96 -28.10 23.02
N MET A 125 -2.64 -27.90 24.30
CA MET A 125 -2.27 -26.60 24.86
C MET A 125 -0.92 -26.10 24.31
N ALA A 126 0.07 -26.97 24.18
CA ALA A 126 1.38 -26.64 23.59
C ALA A 126 1.24 -26.30 22.11
N HIS A 127 0.42 -27.05 21.37
CA HIS A 127 0.13 -26.79 19.96
C HIS A 127 -0.56 -25.44 19.76
N ALA A 128 -1.60 -25.13 20.56
CA ALA A 128 -2.27 -23.83 20.53
C ALA A 128 -1.33 -22.68 20.92
N ALA A 129 -0.38 -22.92 21.84
CA ALA A 129 0.65 -21.94 22.18
C ALA A 129 1.65 -21.70 21.03
N HIS A 130 2.08 -22.76 20.34
CA HIS A 130 2.95 -22.66 19.15
C HIS A 130 2.24 -21.90 18.03
N GLU A 131 0.97 -22.24 17.77
CA GLU A 131 0.15 -21.57 16.77
C GLU A 131 -0.04 -20.08 17.10
N SER A 132 -0.38 -19.76 18.35
CA SER A 132 -0.52 -18.37 18.81
C SER A 132 0.79 -17.58 18.69
N ALA A 133 1.93 -18.17 19.04
CA ALA A 133 3.24 -17.55 18.90
C ALA A 133 3.60 -17.30 17.43
N ALA A 134 3.34 -18.28 16.55
CA ALA A 134 3.54 -18.16 15.11
C ALA A 134 2.67 -17.04 14.50
N TRP A 135 1.39 -16.95 14.89
CA TRP A 135 0.51 -15.86 14.47
C TRP A 135 1.03 -14.49 14.89
N ASN A 136 1.48 -14.35 16.14
CA ASN A 136 2.06 -13.09 16.62
C ASN A 136 3.33 -12.70 15.85
N LEU A 137 4.23 -13.67 15.61
CA LEU A 137 5.43 -13.45 14.83
C LEU A 137 5.09 -13.03 13.39
N ALA A 138 4.17 -13.73 12.74
CA ALA A 138 3.74 -13.44 11.37
C ALA A 138 3.11 -12.04 11.25
N LEU A 139 2.24 -11.65 12.19
CA LEU A 139 1.65 -10.31 12.23
C LEU A 139 2.72 -9.23 12.47
N GLY A 140 3.68 -9.48 13.36
CA GLY A 140 4.81 -8.56 13.58
C GLY A 140 5.64 -8.34 12.31
N VAL A 141 6.00 -9.43 11.62
CA VAL A 141 6.70 -9.37 10.32
C VAL A 141 5.87 -8.64 9.27
N ALA A 142 4.56 -8.90 9.19
CA ALA A 142 3.66 -8.23 8.26
C ALA A 142 3.58 -6.71 8.52
N PHE A 143 3.60 -6.26 9.77
CA PHE A 143 3.64 -4.83 10.10
C PHE A 143 4.96 -4.17 9.69
N VAL A 144 6.10 -4.83 9.94
CA VAL A 144 7.42 -4.33 9.49
C VAL A 144 7.46 -4.24 7.95
N ALA A 145 7.04 -5.31 7.26
CA ALA A 145 6.95 -5.34 5.80
C ALA A 145 5.99 -4.25 5.28
N GLY A 146 4.84 -4.05 5.92
CA GLY A 146 3.85 -3.02 5.57
C GLY A 146 4.35 -1.59 5.75
N ALA A 147 5.27 -1.35 6.70
CA ALA A 147 5.92 -0.07 6.88
C ALA A 147 6.86 0.29 5.72
N VAL A 148 7.42 -0.72 5.03
CA VAL A 148 8.31 -0.56 3.87
C VAL A 148 7.52 -0.58 2.55
N TRP A 149 6.61 -1.54 2.38
CA TRP A 149 5.83 -1.78 1.15
C TRP A 149 4.35 -1.41 1.32
N CYS A 150 4.08 -0.13 1.56
CA CYS A 150 2.73 0.37 1.86
C CYS A 150 1.67 0.02 0.80
N ARG A 151 2.05 -0.25 -0.46
CA ARG A 151 1.11 -0.60 -1.55
C ARG A 151 0.31 -1.87 -1.26
N HIS A 152 0.87 -2.84 -0.52
CA HIS A 152 0.19 -4.10 -0.20
C HIS A 152 -0.60 -4.02 1.12
N LEU A 153 -0.33 -3.02 1.95
CA LEU A 153 -0.92 -2.89 3.28
C LEU A 153 -2.45 -2.68 3.20
N ALA A 154 -2.93 -1.94 2.21
CA ALA A 154 -4.37 -1.69 2.02
C ALA A 154 -5.16 -2.99 1.76
N GLY A 155 -4.58 -3.94 1.00
CA GLY A 155 -5.20 -5.23 0.71
C GLY A 155 -5.35 -6.14 1.94
N LEU A 156 -4.50 -5.96 2.96
CA LEU A 156 -4.54 -6.74 4.19
C LEU A 156 -5.51 -6.18 5.24
N MET A 157 -5.98 -4.94 5.10
CA MET A 157 -6.84 -4.29 6.09
C MET A 157 -8.16 -5.01 6.36
N PRO A 158 -8.90 -5.54 5.36
CA PRO A 158 -10.14 -6.27 5.63
C PRO A 158 -9.92 -7.53 6.46
N VAL A 159 -8.87 -8.31 6.13
CA VAL A 159 -8.52 -9.55 6.85
C VAL A 159 -8.10 -9.23 8.28
N LEU A 160 -7.20 -8.26 8.46
CA LEU A 160 -6.73 -7.86 9.78
C LEU A 160 -7.83 -7.24 10.64
N GLY A 161 -8.72 -6.45 10.03
CA GLY A 161 -9.89 -5.88 10.70
C GLY A 161 -10.87 -6.96 11.16
N ALA A 162 -11.17 -7.94 10.31
CA ALA A 162 -12.01 -9.09 10.68
C ALA A 162 -11.39 -9.91 11.82
N PHE A 163 -10.08 -10.19 11.74
CA PHE A 163 -9.33 -10.86 12.80
C PHE A 163 -9.45 -10.12 14.15
N ILE A 164 -9.20 -8.81 14.17
CA ILE A 164 -9.29 -8.00 15.39
C ILE A 164 -10.72 -7.95 15.94
N ALA A 165 -11.73 -7.85 15.09
CA ALA A 165 -13.12 -7.83 15.52
C ALA A 165 -13.53 -9.14 16.20
N VAL A 166 -13.21 -10.28 15.58
CA VAL A 166 -13.48 -11.60 16.16
C VAL A 166 -12.70 -11.79 17.47
N LEU A 167 -11.42 -11.44 17.47
CA LEU A 167 -10.57 -11.51 18.67
C LEU A 167 -11.12 -10.66 19.82
N ALA A 168 -11.63 -9.46 19.54
CA ALA A 168 -12.21 -8.58 20.54
C ALA A 168 -13.50 -9.17 21.14
N VAL A 169 -14.37 -9.75 20.31
CA VAL A 169 -15.60 -10.41 20.78
C VAL A 169 -15.27 -11.60 21.67
N LEU A 170 -14.38 -12.50 21.22
CA LEU A 170 -13.99 -13.68 22.00
C LEU A 170 -13.29 -13.30 23.30
N SER A 171 -12.35 -12.34 23.26
CA SER A 171 -11.67 -11.85 24.46
C SER A 171 -12.63 -11.21 25.45
N GLY A 172 -13.64 -10.48 24.98
CA GLY A 172 -14.67 -9.89 25.83
C GLY A 172 -15.55 -10.94 26.50
N ILE A 173 -15.99 -11.95 25.74
CA ILE A 173 -16.75 -13.09 26.25
C ILE A 173 -15.96 -13.87 27.31
N ASP A 174 -14.67 -14.11 27.07
CA ASP A 174 -13.81 -14.83 28.02
C ASP A 174 -13.51 -13.99 29.26
N LEU A 175 -13.32 -12.67 29.11
CA LEU A 175 -13.07 -11.76 30.23
C LEU A 175 -14.28 -11.65 31.16
N VAL A 176 -15.49 -11.49 30.59
CA VAL A 176 -16.74 -11.43 31.37
C VAL A 176 -17.01 -12.77 32.07
N ALA A 177 -16.65 -13.88 31.44
CA ALA A 177 -16.78 -15.21 32.02
C ALA A 177 -15.66 -15.57 33.02
N GLY A 178 -14.69 -14.68 33.26
CA GLY A 178 -13.55 -14.94 34.15
C GLY A 178 -12.62 -16.04 33.66
N ARG A 179 -12.63 -16.36 32.36
CA ARG A 179 -11.83 -17.43 31.73
C ARG A 179 -10.43 -16.97 31.33
N VAL A 180 -10.17 -15.67 31.36
CA VAL A 180 -8.89 -15.09 30.93
C VAL A 180 -8.38 -14.04 31.90
N GLU A 181 -7.06 -14.02 32.08
CA GLU A 181 -6.39 -13.03 32.90
C GLU A 181 -6.32 -11.66 32.19
N PRO A 182 -6.56 -10.53 32.88
CA PRO A 182 -6.56 -9.21 32.26
C PRO A 182 -5.26 -8.87 31.51
N ALA A 183 -4.12 -9.35 32.02
CA ALA A 183 -2.82 -9.17 31.38
C ALA A 183 -2.76 -9.75 29.95
N ARG A 184 -3.45 -10.88 29.71
CA ARG A 184 -3.56 -11.48 28.37
C ARG A 184 -4.45 -10.64 27.45
N VAL A 185 -5.49 -10.00 27.98
CA VAL A 185 -6.31 -9.07 27.18
C VAL A 185 -5.49 -7.85 26.77
N VAL A 186 -4.68 -7.32 27.69
CA VAL A 186 -3.77 -6.18 27.42
C VAL A 186 -2.76 -6.49 26.32
N SER A 187 -2.23 -7.72 26.22
CA SER A 187 -1.29 -8.05 25.13
C SER A 187 -1.91 -7.95 23.73
N HIS A 188 -3.24 -8.13 23.60
CA HIS A 188 -3.92 -7.94 22.32
C HIS A 188 -4.00 -6.47 21.89
N LEU A 189 -3.81 -5.50 22.79
CA LEU A 189 -3.80 -4.08 22.42
C LEU A 189 -2.64 -3.75 21.47
N VAL A 190 -1.56 -4.54 21.47
CA VAL A 190 -0.42 -4.37 20.55
C VAL A 190 -0.87 -4.56 19.10
N VAL A 191 -1.67 -5.59 18.80
CA VAL A 191 -2.18 -5.82 17.43
C VAL A 191 -3.16 -4.71 17.00
N VAL A 192 -3.95 -4.19 17.94
CA VAL A 192 -4.86 -3.07 17.67
C VAL A 192 -4.08 -1.79 17.36
N ALA A 193 -3.02 -1.50 18.13
CA ALA A 193 -2.14 -0.37 17.86
C ALA A 193 -1.48 -0.49 16.48
N GLY A 194 -0.98 -1.68 16.13
CA GLY A 194 -0.43 -1.99 14.81
C GLY A 194 -1.45 -1.74 13.69
N PHE A 195 -2.70 -2.18 13.85
CA PHE A 195 -3.77 -1.94 12.88
C PHE A 195 -4.12 -0.45 12.72
N LEU A 196 -4.22 0.31 13.82
CA LEU A 196 -4.50 1.74 13.77
C LEU A 196 -3.37 2.52 13.08
N LEU A 197 -2.12 2.14 13.33
CA LEU A 197 -0.95 2.70 12.64
C LEU A 197 -0.96 2.32 11.16
N ALA A 198 -1.28 1.08 10.81
CA ALA A 198 -1.42 0.65 9.42
C ALA A 198 -2.52 1.43 8.69
N LEU A 199 -3.66 1.68 9.35
CA LEU A 199 -4.73 2.50 8.82
C LEU A 199 -4.28 3.96 8.61
N ALA A 200 -3.50 4.52 9.54
CA ALA A 200 -2.93 5.85 9.39
C ALA A 200 -1.95 5.92 8.21
N VAL A 201 -1.13 4.89 8.00
CA VAL A 201 -0.23 4.77 6.85
C VAL A 201 -1.02 4.72 5.54
N VAL A 202 -2.06 3.88 5.45
CA VAL A 202 -2.89 3.77 4.23
C VAL A 202 -3.62 5.08 3.92
N ARG A 203 -4.04 5.83 4.94
CA ARG A 203 -4.73 7.12 4.76
C ARG A 203 -3.81 8.27 4.39
N THR A 204 -2.54 8.22 4.81
CA THR A 204 -1.54 9.26 4.52
C THR A 204 -0.70 8.95 3.29
N ALA A 205 -0.72 7.70 2.81
CA ALA A 205 -0.09 7.32 1.56
C ALA A 205 -0.70 8.14 0.40
N PRO A 206 0.13 8.79 -0.44
CA PRO A 206 -0.35 9.47 -1.62
C PRO A 206 -1.09 8.48 -2.50
N ARG A 207 -2.42 8.64 -2.61
CA ARG A 207 -3.19 7.88 -3.60
C ARG A 207 -2.66 8.30 -4.95
N HIS A 208 -2.05 7.36 -5.66
CA HIS A 208 -1.88 7.51 -7.09
C HIS A 208 -3.32 7.42 -7.60
N GLY A 209 -3.93 8.57 -7.88
CA GLY A 209 -5.27 8.59 -8.44
C GLY A 209 -5.29 7.67 -9.65
N ALA A 210 -6.44 7.06 -9.95
CA ALA A 210 -6.63 6.48 -11.27
C ALA A 210 -6.17 7.54 -12.26
N GLY A 211 -5.11 7.25 -13.03
CA GLY A 211 -4.62 8.17 -14.04
C GLY A 211 -5.79 8.60 -14.91
N PRO A 212 -5.74 9.79 -15.53
CA PRO A 212 -6.82 10.24 -16.40
C PRO A 212 -7.19 9.10 -17.36
N SER A 213 -8.44 8.66 -17.30
CA SER A 213 -8.95 7.61 -18.17
C SER A 213 -8.68 8.03 -19.62
N PRO A 214 -7.97 7.23 -20.42
CA PRO A 214 -7.67 7.58 -21.80
C PRO A 214 -8.94 7.99 -22.54
N GLY A 215 -8.94 9.18 -23.14
CA GLY A 215 -10.10 9.71 -23.86
C GLY A 215 -11.13 10.49 -23.03
N ALA A 216 -10.90 10.71 -21.73
CA ALA A 216 -11.76 11.63 -20.95
C ALA A 216 -11.67 13.06 -21.51
N ARG A 217 -12.78 13.51 -22.11
CA ARG A 217 -12.94 14.87 -22.61
C ARG A 217 -13.68 15.70 -21.58
N TRP A 218 -13.20 16.91 -21.35
CA TRP A 218 -13.81 17.89 -20.48
C TRP A 218 -14.31 19.05 -21.34
N ARG A 219 -15.53 19.52 -21.07
CA ARG A 219 -16.07 20.68 -21.76
C ARG A 219 -16.45 21.76 -20.73
N PRO A 220 -16.34 23.05 -21.09
CA PRO A 220 -16.90 24.12 -20.28
C PRO A 220 -18.40 23.91 -20.17
N ARG A 221 -18.93 23.84 -18.95
CA ARG A 221 -20.37 23.82 -18.74
C ARG A 221 -20.92 25.17 -19.20
N PRO A 222 -21.88 25.21 -20.13
CA PRO A 222 -22.49 26.47 -20.55
C PRO A 222 -23.16 27.10 -19.33
N THR A 223 -22.57 28.18 -18.80
CA THR A 223 -23.21 28.97 -17.75
C THR A 223 -24.37 29.71 -18.41
N THR A 224 -25.62 29.33 -18.11
CA THR A 224 -26.80 30.16 -18.39
C THR A 224 -26.73 31.41 -17.52
N ARG A 225 -25.87 32.35 -17.91
CA ARG A 225 -25.78 33.66 -17.27
C ARG A 225 -27.01 34.44 -17.75
N SER A 226 -28.08 34.43 -16.96
CA SER A 226 -29.06 35.52 -17.04
C SER A 226 -28.27 36.80 -16.75
N ALA A 227 -28.08 37.64 -17.76
CA ALA A 227 -27.35 38.88 -17.64
C ALA A 227 -28.07 39.80 -16.63
N ALA A 228 -27.57 39.85 -15.39
CA ALA A 228 -27.84 40.94 -14.48
C ALA A 228 -26.68 41.95 -14.61
N PRO A 229 -26.96 43.26 -14.71
CA PRO A 229 -25.93 44.26 -14.94
C PRO A 229 -25.12 44.53 -13.66
N ASP A 230 -23.80 44.39 -13.83
CA ASP A 230 -22.67 45.08 -13.19
C ASP A 230 -22.57 45.18 -11.65
N GLY A 231 -21.67 44.37 -11.10
CA GLY A 231 -20.86 44.66 -9.91
C GLY A 231 -19.42 44.16 -10.14
N PRO A 232 -18.38 44.73 -9.48
CA PRO A 232 -16.98 44.42 -9.77
C PRO A 232 -16.71 42.92 -9.68
N GLY A 233 -16.39 42.34 -10.83
CA GLY A 233 -16.48 40.92 -11.11
C GLY A 233 -15.45 40.09 -10.34
N ALA A 234 -15.92 39.34 -9.35
CA ALA A 234 -15.31 38.05 -9.07
C ALA A 234 -15.55 37.16 -10.30
N THR A 235 -14.50 36.88 -11.07
CA THR A 235 -14.54 35.85 -12.12
C THR A 235 -14.78 34.50 -11.45
N THR A 236 -16.04 34.10 -11.33
CA THR A 236 -16.38 32.74 -10.92
C THR A 236 -15.82 31.81 -12.00
N PRO A 237 -14.92 30.86 -11.68
CA PRO A 237 -14.39 29.95 -12.67
C PRO A 237 -15.55 29.20 -13.33
N THR A 238 -15.55 29.15 -14.67
CA THR A 238 -16.52 28.37 -15.43
C THR A 238 -16.50 26.93 -14.91
N PRO A 239 -17.65 26.33 -14.55
CA PRO A 239 -17.69 24.93 -14.17
C PRO A 239 -17.30 24.07 -15.38
N TRP A 240 -16.55 22.99 -15.14
CA TRP A 240 -16.16 22.03 -16.17
C TRP A 240 -16.83 20.71 -15.85
N GLU A 241 -17.34 20.03 -16.86
CA GLU A 241 -17.97 18.73 -16.72
C GLU A 241 -17.37 17.72 -17.69
N ARG A 242 -17.36 16.45 -17.28
CA ARG A 242 -16.86 15.35 -18.09
C ARG A 242 -17.89 15.03 -19.14
N GLU A 243 -17.49 14.86 -20.39
CA GLU A 243 -18.41 14.61 -21.50
C GLU A 243 -19.26 13.35 -21.29
N SER A 244 -18.74 12.33 -20.59
CA SER A 244 -19.50 11.11 -20.23
C SER A 244 -20.55 11.31 -19.14
N ASP A 245 -20.51 12.41 -18.38
CA ASP A 245 -21.46 12.68 -17.30
C ASP A 245 -22.72 13.41 -17.82
N VAL A 246 -22.70 13.84 -19.09
CA VAL A 246 -23.75 14.64 -19.76
C VAL A 246 -24.45 13.84 -20.88
N ALA A 247 -23.87 12.70 -21.29
CA ALA A 247 -24.44 11.78 -22.28
C ALA A 247 -25.35 10.74 -21.62
#